data_AF-A0A838N0I9-F1
#
_entry.id   AF-A0A838N0I9-F1
#
_cell.length_a   1.000
_cell.length_b   1.000
_cell.length_c   1.000
_cell.angle_alpha   90.00
_cell.angle_beta   90.00
_cell.angle_gamma   90.00
#
_symmetry.space_group_name_H-M   'P 1'
#
loop_
_entity.id
_entity.type
_entity.pdbx_description
1 polymer ?
#
loop_
_entity_poly.entity_id
_entity_poly.type
_entity_poly.pdbx_seq_one_letter_code
_entity_poly.pdbx_strand_id
1 'polypeptide(L)'
;MQSAWDSVNIGYDDFGNKVWEKNEVGNRTDYTYDDYNRLSSTSVAAPEPPPGATPYPAPTPSATTTFDYTGSNGTSAYSHTTKSIRKTTSPAGIVTGQTFDNNFRLASTIQAEQEPAVRATTIYDYDGNGNQTSLIDPRNKPSTTIYDDRNRKKTVTNALNQITKWDYDNVGNVLILTRSDNTTEEKSYDAMNRV
;
A
#
# COMPACT_ATOMS: atom_id res chain seq x y z
N MET A 1 28.59 37.70 0.51
CA MET A 1 27.45 37.14 -0.27
C MET A 1 27.12 35.80 0.35
N GLN A 2 26.07 35.75 1.18
CA GLN A 2 25.63 34.52 1.84
C GLN A 2 24.93 33.66 0.78
N SER A 3 25.52 32.51 0.43
CA SER A 3 24.89 31.54 -0.49
C SER A 3 23.62 31.02 0.16
N ALA A 4 22.49 31.24 -0.49
CA ALA A 4 21.17 30.76 -0.08
C ALA A 4 21.21 29.23 0.00
N TRP A 5 20.96 28.70 1.19
CA TRP A 5 20.58 27.30 1.33
C TRP A 5 19.16 27.22 0.79
N ASP A 6 18.93 26.51 -0.31
CA ASP A 6 17.58 26.14 -0.75
C ASP A 6 17.02 25.14 0.28
N SER A 7 16.43 25.69 1.35
CA SER A 7 15.90 24.93 2.45
C SER A 7 14.56 24.31 2.08
N VAL A 8 14.39 23.02 2.39
CA VAL A 8 13.06 22.41 2.44
C VAL A 8 12.22 23.23 3.42
N ASN A 9 11.12 23.80 2.94
CA ASN A 9 10.20 24.58 3.76
C ASN A 9 8.95 23.75 4.03
N ILE A 10 8.52 23.66 5.28
CA ILE A 10 7.38 22.83 5.68
C ILE A 10 6.45 23.68 6.54
N GLY A 11 5.16 23.68 6.21
CA GLY A 11 4.11 24.28 7.02
C GLY A 11 3.35 23.22 7.80
N TYR A 12 2.95 23.56 9.02
CA TYR A 12 2.12 22.71 9.88
C TYR A 12 0.84 23.44 10.31
N ASP A 13 -0.22 22.70 10.60
CA ASP A 13 -1.39 23.20 11.32
C ASP A 13 -1.18 23.21 12.84
N ASP A 14 -2.18 23.70 13.59
CA ASP A 14 -2.15 23.78 15.06
C ASP A 14 -2.08 22.41 15.76
N PHE A 15 -2.40 21.33 15.04
CA PHE A 15 -2.32 19.95 15.52
C PHE A 15 -0.98 19.29 15.17
N GLY A 16 -0.08 20.03 14.51
CA GLY A 16 1.24 19.54 14.09
C GLY A 16 1.20 18.68 12.83
N ASN A 17 0.11 18.68 12.07
CA ASN A 17 0.06 18.00 10.78
C ASN A 17 0.68 18.86 9.70
N LYS A 18 1.44 18.21 8.81
CA LYS A 18 2.08 18.88 7.68
C LYS A 18 1.03 19.33 6.67
N VAL A 19 0.82 20.63 6.49
CA VAL A 19 -0.17 21.18 5.52
C VAL A 19 0.43 21.50 4.16
N TRP A 20 1.74 21.74 4.09
CA TRP A 20 2.46 21.86 2.81
C TRP A 20 3.95 21.60 3.01
N GLU A 21 4.63 21.20 1.94
CA GLU A 21 6.08 21.16 1.85
C GLU A 21 6.55 21.74 0.52
N LYS A 22 7.71 22.39 0.52
CA LYS A 22 8.41 22.84 -0.68
C LYS A 22 9.76 22.11 -0.72
N ASN A 23 9.99 21.32 -1.78
CA ASN A 23 11.24 20.58 -1.95
C ASN A 23 12.42 21.50 -2.34
N GLU A 24 13.61 20.94 -2.47
CA GLU A 24 14.84 21.69 -2.78
C GLU A 24 14.80 22.37 -4.16
N VAL A 25 13.94 21.90 -5.07
CA VAL A 25 13.75 22.46 -6.42
C VAL A 25 12.61 23.49 -6.44
N GLY A 26 11.98 23.76 -5.30
CA GLY A 26 10.92 24.74 -5.16
C GLY A 26 9.51 24.25 -5.50
N ASN A 27 9.31 22.96 -5.76
CA ASN A 27 7.98 22.39 -5.98
C ASN A 27 7.23 22.29 -4.66
N ARG A 28 6.00 22.80 -4.62
CA ARG A 28 5.12 22.75 -3.44
C ARG A 28 4.11 21.62 -3.56
N THR A 29 4.00 20.83 -2.50
CA THR A 29 2.93 19.86 -2.27
C THR A 29 2.10 20.32 -1.08
N ASP A 30 0.79 20.40 -1.26
CA ASP A 30 -0.19 20.70 -0.22
C ASP A 30 -0.87 19.40 0.26
N TYR A 31 -1.26 19.40 1.53
CA TYR A 31 -1.83 18.26 2.25
C TYR A 31 -3.11 18.72 2.97
N THR A 32 -4.18 17.96 2.86
CA THR A 32 -5.42 18.21 3.61
C THR A 32 -5.79 17.00 4.45
N TYR A 33 -6.54 17.22 5.52
CA TYR A 33 -6.93 16.19 6.46
C TYR A 33 -8.44 16.17 6.64
N ASP A 34 -9.00 14.98 6.91
CA ASP A 34 -10.41 14.83 7.29
C ASP A 34 -10.64 15.21 8.76
N ASP A 35 -11.91 15.20 9.21
CA ASP A 35 -12.29 15.54 10.60
C ASP A 35 -11.69 14.60 11.66
N TYR A 36 -11.13 13.45 11.25
CA TYR A 36 -10.46 12.48 12.11
C TYR A 36 -8.93 12.61 12.06
N ASN A 37 -8.44 13.71 11.46
CA ASN A 37 -7.05 14.00 11.28
C ASN A 37 -6.28 12.95 10.44
N ARG A 38 -6.92 12.41 9.41
CA ARG A 38 -6.30 11.51 8.43
C ARG A 38 -6.12 12.22 7.10
N LEU A 39 -5.04 11.89 6.38
CA LEU A 39 -4.71 12.52 5.10
C LEU A 39 -5.83 12.30 4.08
N SER A 40 -6.53 13.36 3.70
CA SER A 40 -7.67 13.36 2.77
C SER A 40 -7.25 13.67 1.33
N SER A 41 -6.27 14.55 1.14
CA SER A 41 -5.71 14.80 -0.19
C SER A 41 -4.26 15.23 -0.18
N THR A 42 -3.58 14.97 -1.29
CA THR A 42 -2.32 15.61 -1.66
C THR A 42 -2.49 16.33 -2.99
N SER A 43 -1.89 17.50 -3.13
CA SER A 43 -1.91 18.23 -4.39
C SER A 43 -0.60 18.93 -4.66
N VAL A 44 -0.07 18.77 -5.88
CA VAL A 44 1.11 19.51 -6.32
C VAL A 44 0.62 20.83 -6.95
N ALA A 45 0.96 21.94 -6.30
CA ALA A 45 0.69 23.27 -6.83
C ALA A 45 1.44 23.44 -8.16
N ALA A 46 0.83 24.12 -9.14
CA ALA A 46 1.59 24.57 -10.30
C ALA A 46 2.78 25.44 -9.82
N PRO A 47 3.92 25.43 -10.53
CA PRO A 47 5.05 26.30 -10.17
C PRO A 47 4.58 27.74 -10.00
N GLU A 48 5.04 28.38 -8.93
CA GLU A 48 4.69 29.76 -8.62
C GLU A 48 5.02 30.65 -9.83
N PRO A 49 4.12 31.54 -10.27
CA PRO A 49 4.44 32.43 -11.39
C PRO A 49 5.65 33.29 -11.02
N PRO A 50 6.48 33.69 -12.02
CA PRO A 50 7.68 34.47 -11.74
C PRO A 50 7.35 35.75 -10.97
N PRO A 51 8.26 36.22 -10.09
CA PRO A 51 8.07 37.48 -9.37
C PRO A 51 7.74 38.62 -10.35
N GLY A 52 6.57 39.26 -10.18
CA GLY A 52 6.10 40.35 -11.05
C GLY A 52 5.02 39.98 -12.06
N ALA A 53 4.58 38.71 -12.11
CA ALA A 53 3.35 38.36 -12.82
C ALA A 53 2.12 39.01 -12.15
N THR A 54 1.16 39.50 -12.95
CA THR A 54 -0.12 40.02 -12.44
C THR A 54 -0.83 38.95 -11.59
N PRO A 55 -1.51 39.30 -10.48
CA PRO A 55 -2.24 38.33 -9.65
C PRO A 55 -3.46 37.79 -10.44
N TYR A 56 -3.22 36.76 -11.22
CA TYR A 56 -4.20 35.92 -11.90
C TYR A 56 -4.09 34.51 -11.31
N PRO A 57 -5.21 33.78 -11.24
CA PRO A 57 -5.72 33.15 -10.03
C PRO A 57 -4.76 32.11 -9.42
N ALA A 58 -4.98 31.78 -8.14
CA ALA A 58 -4.26 30.75 -7.40
C ALA A 58 -3.98 29.54 -8.31
N PRO A 59 -2.73 29.03 -8.34
CA PRO A 59 -2.34 27.97 -9.25
C PRO A 59 -3.33 26.80 -9.15
N THR A 60 -4.01 26.47 -10.25
CA THR A 60 -4.82 25.26 -10.33
C THR A 60 -3.96 24.08 -9.93
N PRO A 61 -4.40 23.20 -9.01
CA PRO A 61 -3.64 22.00 -8.66
C PRO A 61 -3.34 21.21 -9.93
N SER A 62 -2.06 21.00 -10.23
CA SER A 62 -1.64 20.31 -11.45
C SER A 62 -1.87 18.80 -11.38
N ALA A 63 -1.88 18.26 -10.16
CA ALA A 63 -2.14 16.86 -9.87
C ALA A 63 -2.68 16.74 -8.44
N THR A 64 -3.87 16.17 -8.28
CA THR A 64 -4.49 15.92 -6.96
C THR A 64 -4.73 14.44 -6.76
N THR A 65 -4.31 13.90 -5.62
CA THR A 65 -4.68 12.56 -5.16
C THR A 65 -5.63 12.70 -3.98
N THR A 66 -6.75 11.97 -3.97
CA THR A 66 -7.68 11.96 -2.83
C THR A 66 -7.75 10.59 -2.18
N PHE A 67 -8.04 10.57 -0.88
CA PHE A 67 -8.13 9.37 -0.05
C PHE A 67 -9.46 9.38 0.72
N ASP A 68 -10.33 8.44 0.42
CA ASP A 68 -11.57 8.22 1.18
C ASP A 68 -11.38 7.03 2.12
N TYR A 69 -11.65 7.23 3.40
CA TYR A 69 -11.59 6.17 4.43
C TYR A 69 -12.97 5.58 4.77
N THR A 70 -14.04 6.16 4.23
CA THR A 70 -15.44 5.75 4.49
C THR A 70 -16.11 5.24 3.22
N GLY A 71 -17.13 4.39 3.36
CA GLY A 71 -17.99 4.04 2.24
C GLY A 71 -18.84 5.24 1.82
N SER A 72 -19.11 5.40 0.52
CA SER A 72 -19.94 6.49 -0.03
C SER A 72 -21.37 6.58 0.53
N ASN A 73 -21.79 5.64 1.40
CA ASN A 73 -23.09 5.57 2.07
C ASN A 73 -23.01 5.74 3.60
N GLY A 74 -21.96 6.38 4.14
CA GLY A 74 -21.90 6.66 5.57
C GLY A 74 -21.75 5.42 6.46
N THR A 75 -21.16 4.32 5.95
CA THR A 75 -20.65 3.28 6.85
C THR A 75 -19.64 3.94 7.78
N SER A 76 -19.98 3.92 9.07
CA SER A 76 -19.39 4.68 10.16
C SER A 76 -17.87 4.90 10.02
N ALA A 77 -17.40 6.13 10.22
CA ALA A 77 -15.99 6.44 10.36
C ALA A 77 -15.31 5.64 11.49
N TYR A 78 -16.10 5.12 12.44
CA TYR A 78 -15.66 4.21 13.49
C TYR A 78 -15.56 2.74 13.07
N SER A 79 -16.10 2.35 11.91
CA SER A 79 -15.90 1.01 11.37
C SER A 79 -14.47 0.81 10.85
N HIS A 80 -13.68 1.88 10.72
CA HIS A 80 -12.27 1.85 10.36
C HIS A 80 -11.52 2.82 11.28
N THR A 81 -11.32 2.43 12.53
CA THR A 81 -10.40 3.11 13.48
C THR A 81 -8.94 3.05 13.04
N THR A 82 -8.66 2.39 11.91
CA THR A 82 -7.36 2.29 11.27
C THR A 82 -7.22 3.36 10.19
N LYS A 83 -5.98 3.78 9.88
CA LYS A 83 -5.66 4.59 8.68
C LYS A 83 -5.85 3.79 7.37
N SER A 84 -6.83 2.88 7.33
CA SER A 84 -7.14 2.02 6.20
C SER A 84 -7.94 2.80 5.17
N ILE A 85 -7.32 3.04 4.02
CA ILE A 85 -7.95 3.75 2.91
C ILE A 85 -8.94 2.81 2.22
N ARG A 86 -10.15 3.30 1.94
CA ARG A 86 -11.13 2.58 1.13
C ARG A 86 -10.97 2.93 -0.35
N LYS A 87 -10.80 4.20 -0.68
CA LYS A 87 -10.61 4.65 -2.06
C LYS A 87 -9.42 5.59 -2.16
N THR A 88 -8.63 5.40 -3.20
CA THR A 88 -7.65 6.38 -3.65
C THR A 88 -8.00 6.81 -5.06
N THR A 89 -8.15 8.11 -5.31
CA THR A 89 -8.30 8.65 -6.66
C THR A 89 -7.00 9.30 -7.07
N SER A 90 -6.37 8.78 -8.13
CA SER A 90 -5.14 9.36 -8.66
C SER A 90 -5.40 10.68 -9.40
N PRO A 91 -4.36 11.48 -9.71
CA PRO A 91 -4.52 12.68 -10.53
C PRO A 91 -5.10 12.43 -11.92
N ALA A 92 -4.97 11.20 -12.44
CA ALA A 92 -5.55 10.79 -13.71
C ALA A 92 -7.04 10.40 -13.58
N GLY A 93 -7.65 10.54 -12.39
CA GLY A 93 -9.03 10.15 -12.11
C GLY A 93 -9.22 8.64 -11.91
N ILE A 94 -8.14 7.85 -11.88
CA ILE A 94 -8.25 6.40 -11.68
C ILE A 94 -8.54 6.12 -10.22
N VAL A 95 -9.66 5.46 -9.95
CA VAL A 95 -10.08 5.09 -8.60
C VAL A 95 -9.62 3.67 -8.26
N THR A 96 -8.77 3.55 -7.25
CA THR A 96 -8.44 2.28 -6.60
C THR A 96 -9.32 2.09 -5.39
N GLY A 97 -10.16 1.06 -5.38
CA GLY A 97 -10.96 0.63 -4.24
C GLY A 97 -10.28 -0.45 -3.41
N GLN A 98 -10.51 -0.48 -2.12
CA GLN A 98 -10.06 -1.50 -1.18
C GLN A 98 -11.21 -1.94 -0.28
N THR A 99 -11.23 -3.22 0.05
CA THR A 99 -12.13 -3.78 1.07
C THR A 99 -11.33 -4.50 2.13
N PHE A 100 -11.91 -4.63 3.32
CA PHE A 100 -11.27 -5.27 4.45
C PHE A 100 -12.18 -6.34 5.03
N ASP A 101 -11.59 -7.41 5.56
CA ASP A 101 -12.32 -8.42 6.30
C ASP A 101 -12.71 -7.92 7.71
N ASN A 102 -13.41 -8.75 8.48
CA ASN A 102 -13.84 -8.41 9.85
C ASN A 102 -12.69 -8.17 10.83
N ASN A 103 -11.47 -8.59 10.48
CA ASN A 103 -10.26 -8.37 11.27
C ASN A 103 -9.44 -7.17 10.74
N PHE A 104 -10.04 -6.34 9.87
CA PHE A 104 -9.42 -5.17 9.25
C PHE A 104 -8.19 -5.48 8.38
N ARG A 105 -8.09 -6.70 7.84
CA ARG A 105 -7.06 -7.08 6.88
C ARG A 105 -7.58 -6.85 5.46
N LEU A 106 -6.70 -6.48 4.54
CA LEU A 106 -7.05 -6.17 3.15
C LEU A 106 -7.65 -7.41 2.47
N ALA A 107 -8.95 -7.42 2.18
CA ALA A 107 -9.64 -8.54 1.55
C ALA A 107 -9.67 -8.42 0.02
N SER A 108 -9.72 -7.20 -0.52
CA SER A 108 -9.60 -7.00 -1.96
C SER A 108 -9.05 -5.63 -2.33
N THR A 109 -8.43 -5.55 -3.51
CA THR A 109 -8.09 -4.30 -4.19
C THR A 109 -8.73 -4.31 -5.58
N ILE A 110 -9.40 -3.22 -5.94
CA ILE A 110 -10.10 -3.03 -7.21
C ILE A 110 -9.49 -1.83 -7.90
N GLN A 111 -8.67 -2.07 -8.93
CA GLN A 111 -8.20 -1.02 -9.82
C GLN A 111 -9.33 -0.59 -10.76
N ALA A 112 -9.43 0.72 -10.99
CA ALA A 112 -10.50 1.34 -11.79
C ALA A 112 -11.91 0.93 -11.30
N GLU A 113 -12.17 1.04 -9.97
CA GLU A 113 -13.42 0.62 -9.32
C GLU A 113 -14.68 1.18 -10.01
N GLN A 114 -14.59 2.40 -10.54
CA GLN A 114 -15.69 3.11 -11.19
C GLN A 114 -15.87 2.77 -12.68
N GLU A 115 -14.95 2.01 -13.30
CA GLU A 115 -14.97 1.71 -14.74
C GLU A 115 -15.13 0.20 -14.98
N PRO A 116 -16.36 -0.34 -15.06
CA PRO A 116 -16.57 -1.77 -15.11
C PRO A 116 -15.89 -2.52 -16.26
N ALA A 117 -15.69 -1.86 -17.40
CA ALA A 117 -15.08 -2.46 -18.58
C ALA A 117 -13.58 -2.79 -18.41
N VAL A 118 -12.89 -2.10 -17.49
CA VAL A 118 -11.44 -2.25 -17.28
C VAL A 118 -11.07 -2.55 -15.82
N ARG A 119 -12.06 -2.79 -14.96
CA ARG A 119 -11.82 -3.09 -13.55
C ARG A 119 -10.95 -4.33 -13.39
N ALA A 120 -9.95 -4.23 -12.53
CA ALA A 120 -9.06 -5.34 -12.21
C ALA A 120 -9.10 -5.59 -10.70
N THR A 121 -9.54 -6.79 -10.30
CA THR A 121 -9.77 -7.14 -8.89
C THR A 121 -8.74 -8.16 -8.43
N THR A 122 -8.03 -7.85 -7.34
CA THR A 122 -7.19 -8.81 -6.61
C THR A 122 -7.88 -9.15 -5.30
N ILE A 123 -7.98 -10.44 -4.97
CA ILE A 123 -8.62 -10.94 -3.74
C ILE A 123 -7.57 -11.59 -2.85
N TYR A 124 -7.68 -11.40 -1.54
CA TYR A 124 -6.78 -11.96 -0.54
C TYR A 124 -7.58 -12.72 0.52
N ASP A 125 -7.14 -13.93 0.83
CA ASP A 125 -7.68 -14.71 1.94
C ASP A 125 -6.60 -14.95 2.99
N TYR A 126 -7.04 -15.12 4.23
CA TYR A 126 -6.16 -15.33 5.37
C TYR A 126 -6.71 -16.40 6.31
N ASP A 127 -5.81 -17.10 6.99
CA ASP A 127 -6.17 -17.98 8.10
C ASP A 127 -6.52 -17.20 9.38
N GLY A 128 -6.89 -17.93 10.44
CA GLY A 128 -7.20 -17.36 11.74
C GLY A 128 -6.01 -16.73 12.47
N ASN A 129 -4.78 -17.04 12.06
CA ASN A 129 -3.55 -16.53 12.67
C ASN A 129 -3.04 -15.25 11.97
N GLY A 130 -3.69 -14.82 10.88
CA GLY A 130 -3.24 -13.64 10.13
C GLY A 130 -2.42 -13.95 8.89
N ASN A 131 -2.15 -15.22 8.58
CA ASN A 131 -1.31 -15.56 7.44
C ASN A 131 -2.13 -15.55 6.15
N GLN A 132 -1.58 -14.97 5.08
CA GLN A 132 -2.25 -14.94 3.78
C GLN A 132 -2.21 -16.32 3.12
N THR A 133 -3.37 -16.97 3.00
CA THR A 133 -3.51 -18.32 2.44
C THR A 133 -3.80 -18.33 0.95
N SER A 134 -4.37 -17.24 0.40
CA SER A 134 -4.71 -17.13 -1.02
C SER A 134 -4.48 -15.71 -1.53
N LEU A 135 -4.09 -15.61 -2.79
CA LEU A 135 -4.13 -14.40 -3.59
C LEU A 135 -4.69 -14.77 -4.96
N ILE A 136 -5.81 -14.18 -5.35
CA ILE A 136 -6.38 -14.35 -6.69
C ILE A 136 -6.07 -13.08 -7.48
N ASP A 137 -5.30 -13.21 -8.57
CA ASP A 137 -4.96 -12.08 -9.43
C ASP A 137 -6.17 -11.61 -10.28
N PRO A 138 -6.09 -10.44 -10.93
CA PRO A 138 -7.17 -9.94 -11.80
C PRO A 138 -7.50 -10.80 -13.02
N ARG A 139 -6.67 -11.80 -13.33
CA ARG A 139 -6.90 -12.78 -14.41
C ARG A 139 -7.52 -14.07 -13.85
N ASN A 140 -8.02 -14.02 -12.61
CA ASN A 140 -8.58 -15.15 -11.86
C ASN A 140 -7.59 -16.32 -11.70
N LYS A 141 -6.30 -16.02 -11.55
CA LYS A 141 -5.27 -17.03 -11.28
C LYS A 141 -4.90 -17.01 -9.79
N PRO A 142 -5.18 -18.08 -9.04
CA PRO A 142 -4.88 -18.15 -7.62
C PRO A 142 -3.41 -18.49 -7.37
N SER A 143 -2.82 -17.93 -6.33
CA SER A 143 -1.61 -18.40 -5.67
C SER A 143 -1.94 -18.69 -4.22
N THR A 144 -1.56 -19.86 -3.72
CA THR A 144 -1.89 -20.30 -2.35
C THR A 144 -0.65 -20.52 -1.52
N THR A 145 -0.77 -20.27 -0.22
CA THR A 145 0.27 -20.58 0.77
C THR A 145 -0.33 -21.43 1.88
N ILE A 146 0.33 -22.55 2.18
CA ILE A 146 0.02 -23.42 3.30
C ILE A 146 1.09 -23.16 4.37
N TYR A 147 0.65 -23.00 5.60
CA TYR A 147 1.49 -22.81 6.76
C TYR A 147 1.52 -24.07 7.63
N ASP A 148 2.61 -24.28 8.36
CA ASP A 148 2.67 -25.30 9.40
C ASP A 148 2.08 -24.79 10.73
N ASP A 149 2.00 -25.68 11.73
CA ASP A 149 1.42 -25.37 13.05
C ASP A 149 2.19 -24.28 13.82
N ARG A 150 3.40 -23.91 13.35
CA ARG A 150 4.22 -22.82 13.90
C ARG A 150 4.10 -21.53 13.06
N ASN A 151 3.12 -21.44 12.17
CA ASN A 151 2.89 -20.31 11.26
C ASN A 151 4.06 -20.04 10.27
N ARG A 152 4.82 -21.08 9.90
CA ARG A 152 5.89 -20.97 8.90
C ARG A 152 5.39 -21.49 7.55
N LYS A 153 5.86 -20.90 6.45
CA LYS A 153 5.47 -21.33 5.09
C LYS A 153 5.89 -22.77 4.85
N LYS A 154 4.94 -23.68 4.65
CA LYS A 154 5.20 -25.08 4.32
C LYS A 154 5.18 -25.30 2.81
N THR A 155 4.24 -24.67 2.12
CA THR A 155 4.06 -24.85 0.68
C THR A 155 3.52 -23.57 0.07
N VAL A 156 4.03 -23.18 -1.10
CA VAL A 156 3.48 -22.12 -1.93
C VAL A 156 3.17 -22.72 -3.30
N THR A 157 1.94 -22.55 -3.77
CA THR A 157 1.55 -22.86 -5.14
C THR A 157 1.32 -21.55 -5.87
N ASN A 158 2.03 -21.30 -6.97
CA ASN A 158 1.84 -20.08 -7.74
C ASN A 158 0.69 -20.21 -8.77
N ALA A 159 0.37 -19.10 -9.43
CA ALA A 159 -0.63 -19.01 -10.49
C ALA A 159 -0.44 -19.96 -11.70
N LEU A 160 0.75 -20.54 -11.86
CA LEU A 160 1.09 -21.54 -12.89
C LEU A 160 1.00 -22.97 -12.35
N ASN A 161 0.44 -23.17 -11.15
CA ASN A 161 0.40 -24.44 -10.42
C ASN A 161 1.79 -25.03 -10.11
N GLN A 162 2.81 -24.18 -10.07
CA GLN A 162 4.14 -24.58 -9.66
C GLN A 162 4.28 -24.49 -8.14
N ILE A 163 4.91 -25.51 -7.55
CA ILE A 163 4.93 -25.70 -6.09
C ILE A 163 6.35 -25.50 -5.56
N THR A 164 6.50 -24.65 -4.55
CA THR A 164 7.71 -24.54 -3.74
C THR A 164 7.41 -25.04 -2.33
N LYS A 165 8.30 -25.86 -1.76
CA LYS A 165 8.13 -26.48 -0.43
C LYS A 165 9.32 -26.17 0.46
N TRP A 166 9.05 -25.95 1.74
CA TRP A 166 10.06 -25.81 2.79
C TRP A 166 9.85 -26.89 3.84
N ASP A 167 10.92 -27.60 4.17
CA ASP A 167 10.99 -28.48 5.33
C ASP A 167 11.95 -27.86 6.34
N TYR A 168 11.53 -27.86 7.61
CA TYR A 168 12.24 -27.20 8.69
C TYR A 168 12.71 -28.19 9.75
N ASP A 169 13.79 -27.84 10.44
CA ASP A 169 14.13 -28.49 11.69
C ASP A 169 13.21 -28.05 12.84
N ASN A 170 13.46 -28.62 14.03
CA ASN A 170 12.66 -28.35 15.22
C ASN A 170 12.85 -26.93 15.79
N VAL A 171 13.96 -26.26 15.47
CA VAL A 171 14.30 -24.93 16.02
C VAL A 171 13.94 -23.78 15.08
N GLY A 172 13.66 -24.04 13.81
CA GLY A 172 13.24 -23.01 12.86
C GLY A 172 13.99 -22.98 11.53
N ASN A 173 15.09 -23.71 11.40
CA ASN A 173 15.95 -23.59 10.22
C ASN A 173 15.38 -24.38 9.04
N VAL A 174 15.58 -23.90 7.82
CA VAL A 174 15.14 -24.59 6.60
C VAL A 174 16.14 -25.70 6.29
N LEU A 175 15.73 -26.96 6.46
CA LEU A 175 16.54 -28.13 6.09
C LEU A 175 16.52 -28.38 4.59
N ILE A 176 15.34 -28.27 3.97
CA ILE A 176 15.17 -28.55 2.54
C ILE A 176 14.26 -27.49 1.93
N LEU A 177 14.73 -26.90 0.83
CA LEU A 177 13.92 -26.10 -0.08
C LEU A 177 13.76 -26.86 -1.39
N THR A 178 12.54 -27.31 -1.69
CA THR A 178 12.20 -27.87 -3.01
C THR A 178 11.60 -26.77 -3.87
N ARG A 179 12.26 -26.44 -4.98
CA ARG A 179 11.76 -25.47 -5.96
C ARG A 179 10.74 -26.10 -6.89
N SER A 180 10.06 -25.26 -7.66
CA SER A 180 9.03 -25.65 -8.64
C SER A 180 9.48 -26.59 -9.75
N ASP A 181 10.77 -26.59 -10.07
CA ASP A 181 11.38 -27.48 -11.06
C ASP A 181 11.85 -28.81 -10.44
N ASN A 182 11.47 -29.07 -9.18
CA ASN A 182 11.90 -30.18 -8.34
C ASN A 182 13.39 -30.17 -7.96
N THR A 183 14.13 -29.10 -8.24
CA THR A 183 15.48 -28.95 -7.69
C THR A 183 15.41 -28.71 -6.19
N THR A 184 16.32 -29.33 -5.45
CA THR A 184 16.39 -29.22 -3.99
C THR A 184 17.64 -28.47 -3.56
N GLU A 185 17.51 -27.67 -2.51
CA GLU A 185 18.62 -27.11 -1.75
C GLU A 185 18.52 -27.64 -0.33
N GLU A 186 19.53 -28.41 0.08
CA GLU A 186 19.63 -28.98 1.41
C GLU A 186 20.63 -28.18 2.26
N LYS A 187 20.29 -27.95 3.52
CA LYS A 187 21.14 -27.24 4.48
C LYS A 187 21.31 -28.05 5.75
N SER A 188 22.55 -28.18 6.18
CA SER A 188 22.90 -28.63 7.52
C SER A 188 23.25 -27.43 8.38
N TYR A 189 22.96 -27.51 9.67
CA TYR A 189 23.30 -26.47 10.63
C TYR A 189 24.12 -27.06 11.76
N ASP A 190 25.11 -26.31 12.23
CA ASP A 190 25.79 -26.65 13.48
C ASP A 190 24.92 -26.34 14.71
N ALA A 191 25.39 -26.71 15.90
CA ALA A 191 24.68 -26.48 17.16
C ALA A 191 24.41 -24.99 17.48
N MET A 192 25.03 -24.07 16.74
CA MET A 192 24.88 -22.62 16.88
C MET A 192 23.99 -22.04 15.76
N ASN A 193 23.28 -22.89 15.01
CA ASN A 193 22.40 -22.54 13.89
C ASN A 193 23.12 -21.85 12.72
N ARG A 194 24.38 -22.20 12.46
CA ARG A 194 25.13 -21.70 11.31
C ARG A 194 25.16 -22.76 10.21
N VAL A 195 25.05 -22.30 8.95
CA VAL A 195 25.17 -23.13 7.73
C VAL A 195 26.61 -23.55 7.52
#